data_AF-A0A8T7IYN3-F1
#
_entry.id   AF-A0A8T7IYN3-F1
#
_cell.length_a   1.000
_cell.length_b   1.000
_cell.length_c   1.000
_cell.angle_alpha   90.00
_cell.angle_beta   90.00
_cell.angle_gamma   90.00
#
_symmetry.space_group_name_H-M   'P 1'
#
loop_
_entity.id
_entity.type
_entity.pdbx_description
1 polymer ?
#
loop_
_entity_poly.entity_id
_entity_poly.type
_entity_poly.pdbx_seq_one_letter_code
_entity_poly.pdbx_strand_id
1 'polypeptide(L)' 'MSRILTTHVGSLPRTQQVVDAIFARERGENFNRTEFDQIMADAVVENVRRQNNAGVDIVSDGEASKISYAT' A
#
# COMPACT_ATOMS: atom_id res chain seq x y z
N MET A 1 -4.71 33.91 -4.65
CA MET A 1 -3.69 32.90 -4.99
C MET A 1 -4.35 31.53 -4.97
N SER A 2 -4.13 30.71 -6.01
CA SER A 2 -4.50 29.29 -5.98
C SER A 2 -3.47 28.50 -5.17
N ARG A 3 -3.92 27.44 -4.51
CA ARG A 3 -3.08 26.56 -3.68
C ARG A 3 -2.29 25.61 -4.58
N ILE A 4 -1.01 25.37 -4.27
CA ILE A 4 -0.21 24.30 -4.91
C ILE A 4 -0.66 22.96 -4.32
N LEU A 5 -1.01 22.00 -5.18
CA LEU A 5 -1.35 20.64 -4.77
C LEU A 5 -0.09 19.79 -4.63
N THR A 6 -0.07 18.92 -3.63
CA THR A 6 1.04 18.03 -3.29
C THR A 6 0.68 16.57 -3.54
N THR A 7 1.67 15.79 -3.96
CA THR A 7 1.58 14.34 -4.12
C THR A 7 2.97 13.72 -3.93
N HIS A 8 3.03 12.40 -3.96
CA HIS A 8 4.28 11.63 -3.93
C HIS A 8 4.24 10.52 -4.98
N VAL A 9 5.37 9.87 -5.20
CA VAL A 9 5.50 8.80 -6.20
C VAL A 9 5.93 7.49 -5.55
N GLY A 10 5.33 6.40 -6.02
CA GLY A 10 5.78 5.04 -5.73
C GLY A 10 5.31 4.46 -4.40
N SER A 11 6.09 3.51 -3.91
CA SER A 11 5.74 2.68 -2.76
C SER A 11 5.90 3.40 -1.43
N LEU A 12 4.98 3.16 -0.52
CA LEU A 12 5.10 3.54 0.89
C LEU A 12 5.64 2.37 1.74
N PRO A 13 6.20 2.64 2.94
CA PRO A 13 6.64 1.59 3.85
C PRO A 13 5.51 0.59 4.16
N ARG A 14 5.79 -0.71 4.02
CA ARG A 14 4.85 -1.80 4.26
C ARG A 14 5.00 -2.34 5.68
N THR A 15 3.90 -2.75 6.30
CA THR A 15 3.94 -3.50 7.56
C THR A 15 4.47 -4.90 7.31
N GLN A 16 4.97 -5.56 8.37
CA GLN A 16 5.44 -6.95 8.26
C GLN A 16 4.33 -7.88 7.76
N GLN A 17 3.08 -7.66 8.20
CA GLN A 17 1.92 -8.43 7.75
C GLN A 17 1.69 -8.37 6.23
N VAL A 18 1.84 -7.19 5.62
CA VAL A 18 1.73 -7.02 4.16
C VAL A 18 2.88 -7.74 3.45
N VAL A 19 4.10 -7.61 4.00
CA VAL A 19 5.30 -8.27 3.47
C VAL A 19 5.11 -9.80 3.48
N ASP A 20 4.67 -10.36 4.60
CA ASP A 20 4.47 -11.80 4.77
C ASP A 20 3.40 -12.33 3.80
N ALA A 21 2.28 -11.62 3.66
CA ALA A 21 1.20 -11.98 2.75
C ALA A 21 1.65 -11.99 1.28
N ILE A 22 2.38 -10.96 0.85
CA ILE A 22 2.94 -10.89 -0.51
C ILE A 22 3.88 -12.06 -0.75
N PHE A 23 4.81 -12.30 0.17
CA PHE A 23 5.78 -13.37 -0.01
C PHE A 23 5.17 -14.77 0.00
N ALA A 24 4.14 -15.02 0.81
CA ALA A 24 3.41 -16.28 0.76
C ALA A 24 2.78 -16.52 -0.61
N ARG A 25 2.16 -15.47 -1.21
CA ARG A 25 1.62 -15.53 -2.57
C ARG A 25 2.71 -15.78 -3.62
N GLU A 26 3.81 -15.03 -3.58
CA GLU A 26 4.89 -15.15 -4.58
C GLU A 26 5.62 -16.50 -4.51
N ARG A 27 5.74 -17.10 -3.33
CA ARG A 27 6.32 -18.44 -3.17
C ARG A 27 5.35 -19.57 -3.51
N GLY A 28 4.10 -19.25 -3.87
CA GLY A 28 3.07 -20.26 -4.16
C GLY A 28 2.66 -21.07 -2.92
N GLU A 29 2.83 -20.50 -1.72
CA GLU A 29 2.39 -21.12 -0.47
C GLU A 29 0.86 -21.14 -0.39
N ASN A 30 0.30 -22.06 0.39
CA ASN A 30 -1.13 -22.01 0.68
C ASN A 30 -1.42 -20.81 1.59
N PHE A 31 -2.18 -19.85 1.07
CA PHE A 31 -2.67 -18.71 1.84
C PHE A 31 -4.19 -18.55 1.64
N ASN A 32 -4.85 -17.94 2.62
CA ASN A 32 -6.26 -17.61 2.51
C ASN A 32 -6.41 -16.33 1.65
N ARG A 33 -7.08 -16.46 0.49
CA ARG A 33 -7.29 -15.32 -0.43
C ARG A 33 -8.10 -14.19 0.20
N THR A 34 -9.14 -14.51 0.96
CA THR A 34 -9.97 -13.51 1.64
C THR A 34 -9.15 -12.74 2.69
N GLU A 35 -8.28 -13.44 3.42
CA GLU A 35 -7.38 -12.81 4.38
C GLU A 35 -6.34 -11.93 3.67
N PHE A 36 -5.76 -12.40 2.58
CA PHE A 36 -4.84 -11.61 1.75
C PHE A 36 -5.50 -10.31 1.27
N ASP A 37 -6.70 -10.40 0.70
CA ASP A 37 -7.44 -9.25 0.19
C ASP A 37 -7.75 -8.25 1.31
N GLN A 38 -8.11 -8.74 2.50
CA GLN A 38 -8.35 -7.90 3.67
C GLN A 38 -7.08 -7.18 4.13
N ILE A 39 -5.94 -7.88 4.22
CA ILE A 39 -4.64 -7.29 4.60
C ILE A 39 -4.25 -6.16 3.62
N MET A 40 -4.44 -6.37 2.31
CA MET A 40 -4.14 -5.35 1.30
C MET A 40 -5.08 -4.15 1.44
N ALA A 41 -6.38 -4.38 1.63
CA ALA A 41 -7.36 -3.31 1.79
C ALA A 41 -7.06 -2.45 3.03
N ASP A 42 -6.76 -3.09 4.16
CA ASP A 42 -6.43 -2.40 5.41
C ASP A 42 -5.13 -1.57 5.28
N ALA A 43 -4.13 -2.10 4.57
CA ALA A 43 -2.90 -1.38 4.28
C ALA A 43 -3.13 -0.13 3.43
N VAL A 44 -3.98 -0.22 2.40
CA VAL A 44 -4.36 0.95 1.57
C VAL A 44 -5.12 1.98 2.38
N VAL A 45 -6.08 1.56 3.21
CA VAL A 45 -6.85 2.46 4.09
C VAL A 45 -5.91 3.22 5.03
N GLU A 46 -4.97 2.51 5.66
CA GLU A 46 -4.00 3.13 6.56
C GLU A 46 -3.04 4.07 5.82
N ASN A 47 -2.58 3.69 4.62
CA ASN A 47 -1.74 4.55 3.78
C ASN A 47 -2.47 5.85 3.41
N VAL A 48 -3.72 5.77 2.97
CA VAL A 48 -4.54 6.95 2.63
C VAL A 48 -4.75 7.83 3.85
N ARG A 49 -5.09 7.22 5.01
CA ARG A 49 -5.27 7.95 6.26
C ARG A 49 -4.01 8.72 6.67
N ARG A 50 -2.84 8.08 6.58
CA ARG A 50 -1.54 8.72 6.91
C ARG A 50 -1.19 9.85 5.97
N GLN A 51 -1.39 9.65 4.67
CA GLN A 51 -1.13 10.68 3.65
C GLN A 51 -2.03 11.91 3.86
N ASN A 52 -3.33 11.68 4.11
CA ASN A 52 -4.28 12.76 4.42
C ASN A 52 -3.86 13.53 5.68
N ASN A 53 -3.47 12.81 6.74
CA ASN A 53 -2.97 13.44 7.97
C ASN A 53 -1.66 14.21 7.78
N ALA A 54 -0.84 13.81 6.80
CA ALA A 54 0.40 14.50 6.43
C ALA A 54 0.16 15.69 5.48
N GLY A 55 -1.08 15.93 5.03
CA GLY A 55 -1.42 17.03 4.13
C GLY A 55 -1.13 16.76 2.64
N VAL A 56 -1.03 15.49 2.23
CA VAL A 56 -0.91 15.10 0.82
C VAL A 56 -2.27 15.29 0.14
N ASP A 57 -2.30 16.03 -0.96
CA ASP A 57 -3.56 16.40 -1.64
C ASP A 57 -4.07 15.33 -2.59
N ILE A 58 -3.16 14.70 -3.32
CA ILE A 58 -3.47 13.62 -4.25
C ILE A 58 -2.73 12.39 -3.72
N VAL A 59 -3.48 11.52 -3.06
CA VAL A 59 -2.96 10.31 -2.40
C VAL A 59 -2.83 9.14 -3.38
N SER A 60 -2.00 8.16 -3.04
CA SER A 60 -1.90 6.86 -3.74
C SER A 60 -2.18 5.69 -2.79
N ASP A 61 -2.32 4.49 -3.34
CA ASP A 61 -2.42 3.24 -2.57
C ASP A 61 -1.08 2.84 -1.91
N GLY A 62 0.01 3.54 -2.24
CA GLY A 62 1.36 3.25 -1.77
C GLY A 62 1.95 1.96 -2.34
N GLU A 63 1.44 1.47 -3.47
CA GLU A 63 1.82 0.19 -4.10
C GLU A 63 1.79 -0.99 -3.11
N ALA A 64 0.83 -0.98 -2.19
CA ALA A 64 0.80 -1.87 -1.03
C ALA A 64 0.85 -3.36 -1.41
N SER A 65 0.29 -3.75 -2.56
CA SER A 65 0.15 -5.15 -3.01
C SER A 65 1.26 -5.64 -3.96
N LYS A 66 2.25 -4.80 -4.26
CA LYS A 66 3.36 -5.11 -5.19
C LYS A 66 4.64 -5.46 -4.43
N ILE A 67 5.40 -6.42 -4.95
CA ILE A 67 6.71 -6.79 -4.41
C ILE A 67 7.83 -5.81 -4.82
N SER A 68 7.72 -5.24 -6.03
CA SER A 68 8.69 -4.31 -6.60
C SER A 68 8.00 -3.37 -7.59
N TYR A 69 8.62 -2.22 -7.84
CA TYR A 69 8.25 -1.26 -8.89
C TYR A 69 8.89 -1.61 -10.25
N ALA A 70 9.98 -2.38 -10.25
CA ALA A 70 10.73 -2.72 -11.46
C ALA A 70 10.16 -3.96 -12.18
N THR A 71 10.04 -3.86 -13.51
CA THR A 71 9.77 -4.96 -14.45
C THR A 71 11.03 -5.74 -14.78
#